data_AF-V5H1Y9-F1
#
_entry.id   AF-V5H1Y9-F1
#
_cell.length_a   1.000
_cell.length_b   1.000
_cell.length_c   1.000
_cell.angle_alpha   90.00
_cell.angle_beta   90.00
_cell.angle_gamma   90.00
#
_symmetry.space_group_name_H-M   'P 1'
#
loop_
_entity.id
_entity.type
_entity.pdbx_description
1 polymer ?
#
loop_
_entity_poly.entity_id
_entity_poly.type
_entity_poly.pdbx_seq_one_letter_code
_entity_poly.pdbx_strand_id
1 'polypeptide(L)'
;NTNQGPDLTRGIAAEIIYEAGHVDVNSQICPDLGKNIKLLIAITSAPSHEGARLAVRETWGHFAIRKDIAIAFMLGATSNQTLNSRIDKEQELYGDIIRGKFIDTYDNLTLQTISMLEWVD
;
A
#
# COMPACT_ATOMS: atom_id res chain seq x y z
N ASN A 1 23.94 -30.14 -12.85
CA ASN A 1 23.17 -29.40 -13.87
C ASN A 1 21.73 -29.87 -13.91
N THR A 2 20.87 -29.28 -13.09
CA THR A 2 19.42 -29.26 -13.32
C THR A 2 18.86 -28.03 -12.59
N ASN A 3 19.05 -26.85 -13.17
CA ASN A 3 18.22 -25.68 -12.83
C ASN A 3 16.84 -25.92 -13.44
N GLN A 4 16.02 -26.73 -12.77
CA GLN A 4 14.58 -26.69 -12.97
C GLN A 4 14.09 -25.43 -12.24
N GLY A 5 13.45 -24.52 -12.99
CA GLY A 5 12.79 -23.37 -12.39
C GLY A 5 11.73 -23.79 -11.35
N PRO A 6 11.25 -22.86 -10.52
CA PRO A 6 10.32 -23.17 -9.45
C PRO A 6 9.04 -23.83 -10.00
N ASP A 7 8.62 -24.93 -9.36
CA ASP A 7 7.37 -25.64 -9.67
C ASP A 7 6.17 -24.79 -9.26
N LEU A 8 5.54 -24.13 -10.25
CA LEU A 8 4.42 -23.22 -10.06
C LEU A 8 3.14 -23.92 -9.55
N THR A 9 3.07 -25.26 -9.58
CA THR A 9 1.90 -26.01 -9.08
C THR A 9 1.84 -26.11 -7.56
N ARG A 10 2.95 -25.82 -6.87
CA ARG A 10 3.05 -25.85 -5.40
C ARG A 10 2.89 -24.48 -4.74
N GLY A 11 2.61 -23.44 -5.52
CA GLY A 11 2.71 -22.06 -5.07
C GLY A 11 4.17 -21.64 -4.87
N ILE A 12 4.42 -20.33 -4.90
CA ILE A 12 5.76 -19.77 -4.63
C ILE A 12 5.73 -19.14 -3.24
N ALA A 13 6.74 -19.43 -2.42
CA ALA A 13 6.86 -18.80 -1.11
C ALA A 13 7.06 -17.28 -1.28
N ALA A 14 6.27 -16.49 -0.56
CA ALA A 14 6.31 -15.03 -0.68
C ALA A 14 7.70 -14.45 -0.41
N GLU A 15 8.46 -15.04 0.52
CA GLU A 15 9.85 -14.64 0.83
C GLU A 15 10.79 -14.65 -0.39
N ILE A 16 10.48 -15.44 -1.42
CA ILE A 16 11.30 -15.56 -2.64
C ILE A 16 11.01 -14.40 -3.61
N ILE A 17 9.79 -13.89 -3.61
CA ILE A 17 9.28 -12.95 -4.62
C ILE A 17 8.96 -11.56 -4.05
N TYR A 18 8.98 -11.42 -2.73
CA TYR A 18 8.73 -10.16 -2.05
C TYR A 18 9.96 -9.24 -2.10
N GLU A 19 9.77 -7.99 -2.52
CA GLU A 19 10.79 -6.95 -2.46
C GLU A 19 10.43 -5.94 -1.37
N ALA A 20 11.35 -5.74 -0.42
CA ALA A 20 11.15 -4.85 0.73
C ALA A 20 11.19 -3.34 0.37
N GLY A 21 10.54 -2.55 1.22
CA GLY A 21 10.45 -1.09 1.15
C GLY A 21 9.30 -0.54 0.31
N HIS A 22 9.20 0.79 0.30
CA HIS A 22 8.07 1.54 -0.26
C HIS A 22 8.55 2.83 -0.97
N VAL A 23 7.79 3.33 -1.93
CA VAL A 23 8.20 4.48 -2.78
C VAL A 23 7.64 5.82 -2.29
N ASP A 24 6.41 5.84 -1.77
CA ASP A 24 5.67 7.07 -1.42
C ASP A 24 5.55 7.30 0.07
N VAL A 25 6.62 7.07 0.84
CA VAL A 25 6.54 7.16 2.30
C VAL A 25 6.44 8.62 2.74
N ASN A 26 5.26 9.01 3.24
CA ASN A 26 5.07 10.29 3.90
C ASN A 26 5.15 10.12 5.43
N SER A 27 6.17 10.73 6.04
CA SER A 27 6.37 10.69 7.50
C SER A 27 5.26 11.39 8.30
N GLN A 28 4.42 12.18 7.64
CA GLN A 28 3.27 12.83 8.28
C GLN A 28 2.11 11.87 8.56
N ILE A 29 2.07 10.68 7.94
CA ILE A 29 1.04 9.66 8.24
C ILE A 29 1.19 9.18 9.69
N CYS A 30 2.42 8.84 10.08
CA CYS A 30 2.79 8.40 11.43
C CYS A 30 4.00 9.22 11.94
N PRO A 31 3.78 10.47 12.38
CA PRO A 31 4.88 11.31 12.88
C PRO A 31 5.52 10.69 14.12
N ASP A 32 6.81 10.92 14.30
CA ASP A 32 7.62 10.35 15.39
C ASP A 32 7.48 8.82 15.50
N LEU A 33 7.42 8.12 14.35
CA LEU A 33 7.22 6.67 14.26
C LEU A 33 5.93 6.22 14.98
N GLY A 34 4.87 7.03 14.91
CA GLY A 34 3.57 6.70 15.48
C GLY A 34 3.48 6.83 17.00
N LYS A 35 4.44 7.47 17.69
CA LYS A 35 4.49 7.58 19.16
C LYS A 35 3.17 8.00 19.83
N ASN A 36 2.36 8.83 19.17
CA ASN A 36 1.08 9.33 19.69
C ASN A 36 -0.16 8.79 18.94
N ILE A 37 0.05 7.87 18.00
CA ILE A 37 -1.04 7.22 17.25
C ILE A 37 -1.54 6.03 18.07
N LYS A 38 -2.86 5.99 18.31
CA LYS A 38 -3.53 4.88 19.02
C LYS A 38 -4.20 3.90 18.08
N LEU A 39 -4.52 4.33 16.87
CA LEU A 39 -5.15 3.52 15.85
C LEU A 39 -4.60 3.91 14.48
N LEU A 40 -4.09 2.92 13.75
CA LEU A 40 -3.81 3.03 12.34
C LEU A 40 -4.89 2.23 11.57
N ILE A 41 -5.51 2.87 10.58
CA ILE A 41 -6.42 2.22 9.63
C ILE A 41 -5.69 2.15 8.30
N ALA A 42 -5.02 1.02 8.05
CA ALA A 42 -4.36 0.74 6.79
C ALA A 42 -5.34 0.04 5.83
N ILE A 43 -5.57 0.64 4.65
CA ILE A 43 -6.59 0.20 3.70
C ILE A 43 -5.90 -0.29 2.43
N THR A 44 -6.06 -1.57 2.08
CA THR A 44 -5.63 -2.08 0.77
C THR A 44 -6.53 -1.51 -0.33
N SER A 45 -5.94 -0.95 -1.38
CA SER A 45 -6.67 -0.44 -2.54
C SER A 45 -5.89 -0.69 -3.82
N ALA A 46 -6.60 -0.96 -4.93
CA ALA A 46 -5.97 -1.04 -6.25
C ALA A 46 -5.62 0.37 -6.79
N PRO A 47 -4.60 0.51 -7.65
CA PRO A 47 -4.23 1.74 -8.36
C PRO A 47 -5.40 2.49 -8.99
N SER A 48 -6.29 1.75 -9.66
CA SER A 48 -7.44 2.29 -10.39
C SER A 48 -8.59 2.78 -9.50
N HIS A 49 -8.56 2.52 -8.19
CA HIS A 49 -9.67 2.82 -7.27
C HIS A 49 -9.59 4.22 -6.63
N GLU A 50 -9.12 5.22 -7.37
CA GLU A 50 -9.04 6.62 -6.92
C GLU A 50 -10.38 7.13 -6.36
N GLY A 51 -11.50 6.87 -7.07
CA GLY A 51 -12.83 7.27 -6.61
C GLY A 51 -13.29 6.56 -5.33
N ALA A 52 -12.87 5.32 -5.08
CA ALA A 52 -13.20 4.61 -3.85
C ALA A 52 -12.41 5.16 -2.66
N ARG A 53 -11.13 5.49 -2.87
CA ARG A 53 -10.31 6.18 -1.86
C ARG A 53 -10.89 7.55 -1.53
N LEU A 54 -11.29 8.32 -2.53
CA LEU A 54 -11.97 9.60 -2.33
C LEU A 54 -13.26 9.43 -1.51
N ALA A 55 -14.09 8.45 -1.83
CA ALA A 55 -15.31 8.18 -1.08
C ALA A 55 -15.01 7.83 0.40
N VAL A 56 -13.96 7.07 0.69
CA VAL A 56 -13.51 6.84 2.08
C VAL A 56 -13.12 8.16 2.75
N ARG A 57 -12.29 8.98 2.08
CA ARG A 57 -11.83 10.27 2.61
C ARG A 57 -12.98 11.23 2.90
N GLU A 58 -14.00 11.26 2.04
CA GLU A 58 -15.15 12.17 2.15
C GLU A 58 -16.27 11.66 3.05
N THR A 59 -16.26 10.38 3.41
CA THR A 59 -17.28 9.77 4.27
C THR A 59 -16.72 9.44 5.65
N TRP A 60 -16.67 8.16 6.04
CA TRP A 60 -16.28 7.74 7.37
C TRP A 60 -14.84 8.11 7.73
N GLY A 61 -13.94 8.19 6.73
CA GLY A 61 -12.54 8.58 6.92
C GLY A 61 -12.41 10.02 7.41
N HIS A 62 -13.24 10.93 6.90
CA HIS A 62 -13.30 12.33 7.35
C HIS A 62 -13.56 12.43 8.86
N PHE A 63 -14.55 11.66 9.35
CA PHE A 63 -14.93 11.67 10.76
C PHE A 63 -13.91 10.99 11.68
N ALA A 64 -13.02 10.17 11.10
CA ALA A 64 -11.93 9.53 11.81
C ALA A 64 -10.68 10.42 11.93
N ILE A 65 -10.65 11.61 11.30
CA ILE A 65 -9.53 12.56 11.41
C ILE A 65 -9.43 13.09 12.84
N ARG A 66 -8.51 12.50 13.61
CA ARG A 66 -8.12 12.93 14.95
C ARG A 66 -6.60 12.85 15.07
N LYS A 67 -6.01 13.58 16.01
CA LYS A 67 -4.55 13.59 16.22
C LYS A 67 -3.97 12.22 16.61
N ASP A 68 -4.79 11.29 17.08
CA ASP A 68 -4.38 9.96 17.53
C ASP A 68 -4.85 8.83 16.62
N ILE A 69 -5.40 9.14 15.45
CA ILE A 69 -5.82 8.16 14.44
C ILE A 69 -5.15 8.51 13.10
N ALA A 70 -4.51 7.53 12.49
CA ALA A 70 -3.95 7.65 11.14
C ALA A 70 -4.74 6.78 10.16
N ILE A 71 -4.93 7.27 8.93
CA ILE A 71 -5.49 6.50 7.81
C ILE A 71 -4.46 6.52 6.70
N ALA A 72 -4.20 5.37 6.09
CA ALA A 72 -3.31 5.25 4.95
C ALA A 72 -3.82 4.21 3.95
N PHE A 73 -3.56 4.45 2.66
CA PHE A 73 -3.90 3.54 1.57
C PHE A 73 -2.67 2.80 1.08
N MET A 74 -2.68 1.47 1.16
CA MET A 74 -1.64 0.61 0.63
C MET A 74 -1.98 0.19 -0.80
N LEU A 75 -1.12 0.58 -1.75
CA LEU A 75 -1.23 0.26 -3.17
C LEU A 75 -0.01 -0.56 -3.62
N GLY A 76 -0.18 -1.43 -4.62
CA GLY A 76 0.93 -1.96 -5.40
C GLY A 76 1.32 -1.03 -6.56
N ALA A 77 2.42 -1.37 -7.22
CA ALA A 77 2.86 -0.77 -8.46
C ALA A 77 1.98 -1.19 -9.66
N THR A 78 1.93 -0.34 -10.68
CA THR A 78 1.29 -0.65 -11.96
C THR A 78 2.19 -0.26 -13.12
N SER A 79 2.16 -1.03 -14.21
CA SER A 79 2.85 -0.68 -15.46
C SER A 79 2.09 0.39 -16.27
N ASN A 80 0.87 0.73 -15.89
CA ASN A 80 0.07 1.75 -16.55
C ASN A 80 0.54 3.15 -16.14
N GLN A 81 1.25 3.81 -17.06
CA GLN A 81 1.78 5.16 -16.85
C GLN A 81 0.70 6.20 -16.53
N THR A 82 -0.48 6.10 -17.15
CA THR A 82 -1.59 7.01 -16.87
C THR A 82 -2.09 6.85 -15.43
N LEU A 83 -2.17 5.62 -14.92
CA LEU A 83 -2.53 5.39 -13.52
C LEU A 83 -1.44 5.88 -12.57
N ASN A 84 -0.17 5.64 -12.88
CA ASN A 84 0.94 6.17 -12.06
C ASN A 84 0.88 7.69 -11.95
N SER A 85 0.69 8.41 -13.07
CA SER A 85 0.57 9.87 -13.04
C SER A 85 -0.66 10.38 -12.27
N ARG A 86 -1.73 9.59 -12.17
CA ARG A 86 -2.88 9.94 -11.31
C ARG A 86 -2.57 9.69 -9.85
N ILE A 87 -1.94 8.57 -9.52
CA ILE A 87 -1.51 8.26 -8.16
C ILE A 87 -0.51 9.31 -7.65
N ASP A 88 0.45 9.72 -8.47
CA ASP A 88 1.44 10.72 -8.06
C ASP A 88 0.77 12.06 -7.71
N LYS A 89 -0.24 12.47 -8.48
CA LYS A 89 -1.06 13.66 -8.18
C LYS A 89 -1.93 13.49 -6.94
N GLU A 90 -2.51 12.31 -6.77
CA GLU A 90 -3.31 11.99 -5.59
C GLU A 90 -2.44 12.01 -4.33
N GLN A 91 -1.22 11.46 -4.41
CA GLN A 91 -0.26 11.47 -3.31
C GLN A 91 0.24 12.88 -3.00
N GLU A 92 0.46 13.73 -4.02
CA GLU A 92 0.79 15.14 -3.81
C GLU A 92 -0.35 15.88 -3.06
N LEU A 93 -1.60 15.55 -3.37
CA LEU A 93 -2.77 16.21 -2.78
C LEU A 93 -3.11 15.74 -1.37
N TYR A 94 -3.08 14.43 -1.12
CA TYR A 94 -3.54 13.84 0.16
C TYR A 94 -2.41 13.31 1.04
N GLY A 95 -1.29 12.88 0.44
CA GLY A 95 -0.11 12.40 1.17
C GLY A 95 -0.34 11.15 2.02
N ASP A 96 -1.39 10.38 1.76
CA ASP A 96 -1.83 9.23 2.55
C ASP A 96 -1.67 7.88 1.83
N ILE A 97 -1.00 7.86 0.67
CA ILE A 97 -0.71 6.64 -0.10
C ILE A 97 0.66 6.11 0.30
N ILE A 98 0.73 4.79 0.48
CA ILE A 98 1.96 4.02 0.61
C ILE A 98 1.99 3.04 -0.56
N ARG A 99 3.03 3.14 -1.40
CA ARG A 99 3.23 2.24 -2.55
C ARG A 99 4.28 1.17 -2.22
N GLY A 100 3.84 -0.09 -2.14
CA GLY A 100 4.73 -1.24 -2.03
C GLY A 100 5.32 -1.66 -3.37
N LYS A 101 6.45 -2.38 -3.32
CA LYS A 101 7.20 -2.80 -4.51
C LYS A 101 6.76 -4.18 -5.05
N PHE A 102 5.47 -4.29 -5.36
CA PHE A 102 4.91 -5.47 -6.01
C PHE A 102 3.90 -5.00 -7.07
N ILE A 103 3.71 -5.76 -8.14
CA ILE A 103 2.67 -5.42 -9.14
C ILE A 103 1.30 -5.71 -8.54
N ASP A 104 0.40 -4.72 -8.58
CA ASP A 104 -0.95 -4.85 -8.06
C ASP A 104 -1.81 -5.75 -8.97
N THR A 105 -1.92 -7.02 -8.56
CA THR A 105 -2.76 -8.04 -9.18
C THR A 105 -3.42 -8.89 -8.10
N TYR A 106 -4.49 -9.59 -8.45
CA TYR A 106 -5.18 -10.49 -7.52
C TYR A 106 -4.24 -11.57 -6.95
N ASP A 107 -3.34 -12.11 -7.77
CA ASP A 107 -2.38 -13.13 -7.35
C ASP A 107 -1.36 -12.60 -6.34
N ASN A 108 -1.15 -11.27 -6.28
CA ASN A 108 -0.18 -10.61 -5.42
C ASN A 108 -0.79 -10.00 -4.15
N LEU A 109 -2.06 -10.27 -3.83
CA LEU A 109 -2.71 -9.77 -2.60
C LEU A 109 -1.98 -10.22 -1.32
N THR A 110 -1.32 -11.37 -1.35
CA THR A 110 -0.45 -11.81 -0.24
C THR A 110 0.75 -10.88 -0.06
N LEU A 111 1.40 -10.45 -1.15
CA LEU A 111 2.51 -9.49 -1.10
C LEU A 111 2.05 -8.13 -0.59
N GLN A 112 0.83 -7.71 -0.95
CA GLN A 112 0.23 -6.49 -0.42
C GLN A 112 0.04 -6.55 1.09
N THR A 113 -0.39 -7.68 1.63
CA THR A 113 -0.54 -7.86 3.08
C THR A 113 0.82 -7.84 3.78
N ILE A 114 1.82 -8.52 3.23
CA ILE A 114 3.19 -8.52 3.78
C ILE A 114 3.78 -7.10 3.75
N SER A 115 3.62 -6.38 2.64
CA SER A 115 4.10 -5.00 2.49
C SER A 115 3.43 -4.03 3.45
N MET A 116 2.15 -4.24 3.75
CA MET A 116 1.45 -3.51 4.80
C MET A 116 2.03 -3.79 6.17
N LEU A 117 2.28 -5.04 6.52
CA LEU A 117 2.86 -5.38 7.82
C LEU A 117 4.29 -4.85 7.97
N GLU A 118 5.13 -4.93 6.93
CA GLU A 118 6.48 -4.34 6.94
C GLU A 118 6.44 -2.83 7.17
N TRP A 119 5.46 -2.12 6.59
CA TRP A 119 5.36 -0.67 6.78
C TRP A 119 4.98 -0.29 8.23
N VAL A 120 4.22 -1.16 8.91
CA VAL A 120 3.71 -0.91 10.26
C VAL A 120 4.72 -1.26 11.35
N ASP A 121 5.61 -2.20 11.08
CA ASP A 121 6.67 -2.66 12.01
C ASP A 121 7.77 -1.61 12.23
#